data_AF-A0A1Y1L179-F1
#
_entry.id   AF-A0A1Y1L179-F1
#
_cell.length_a   1.000
_cell.length_b   1.000
_cell.length_c   1.000
_cell.angle_alpha   90.00
_cell.angle_beta   90.00
_cell.angle_gamma   90.00
#
_symmetry.space_group_name_H-M   'P 1'
#
loop_
_entity.id
_entity.type
_entity.pdbx_description
1 polymer ?
#
loop_
_entity_poly.entity_id
_entity_poly.type
_entity_poly.pdbx_seq_one_letter_code
_entity_poly.pdbx_strand_id
1 'polypeptide(L)'
;KTVAVCFFLLFIADSLGRRKSLLWTSPMLFIVLFIIGIYGRVQPPVTGEPVTAFGYVAMTCIYLWAAIFQFGWGPACWILVSEIPTARLRAANVAIGAGTQWLFNFVMARTVLTMQNTMGYKGYGMFFMFGSFDILMGLFVFFFVPETKGLSLEKMDELFGMNETVKQLDAEPETGRPVSVHEARVTKT
;
A
#
# COMPACT_ATOMS: atom_id res chain seq x y z
N LYS A 1 20.77 -2.24 -14.14
CA LYS A 1 19.53 -1.76 -13.48
C LYS A 1 18.93 -2.81 -12.55
N THR A 2 18.61 -4.01 -13.03
CA THR A 2 18.03 -5.10 -12.20
C THR A 2 18.90 -5.52 -11.01
N VAL A 3 20.22 -5.69 -11.19
CA VAL A 3 21.13 -6.13 -10.12
C VAL A 3 21.27 -5.10 -8.97
N ALA A 4 21.31 -3.81 -9.28
CA ALA A 4 21.35 -2.73 -8.27
C ALA A 4 20.02 -2.64 -7.51
N VAL A 5 18.89 -2.86 -8.19
CA VAL A 5 17.56 -2.93 -7.57
C VAL A 5 17.45 -4.16 -6.67
N CYS A 6 17.97 -5.33 -7.09
CA CYS A 6 18.01 -6.53 -6.25
C CYS A 6 18.87 -6.33 -5.00
N PHE A 7 20.05 -5.73 -5.12
CA PHE A 7 20.92 -5.47 -3.97
C PHE A 7 20.27 -4.47 -2.99
N PHE A 8 19.66 -3.40 -3.52
CA PHE A 8 18.96 -2.43 -2.68
C PHE A 8 17.73 -3.04 -2.00
N LEU A 9 16.90 -3.80 -2.73
CA LEU A 9 15.71 -4.45 -2.17
C LEU A 9 16.09 -5.45 -1.07
N LEU A 10 17.13 -6.25 -1.26
CA LEU A 10 17.51 -7.26 -0.27
C LEU A 10 18.16 -6.66 0.98
N PHE A 11 18.99 -5.62 0.85
CA PHE A 11 19.73 -5.08 1.99
C PHE A 11 19.07 -3.86 2.66
N ILE A 12 18.30 -3.06 1.92
CA ILE A 12 17.72 -1.82 2.45
C ILE A 12 16.24 -1.99 2.79
N ALA A 13 15.48 -2.82 2.06
CA ALA A 13 14.07 -3.05 2.40
C ALA A 13 13.91 -3.78 3.75
N ASP A 14 14.84 -4.67 4.12
CA ASP A 14 14.82 -5.34 5.43
C ASP A 14 15.26 -4.44 6.59
N SER A 15 16.07 -3.40 6.32
CA SER A 15 16.57 -2.50 7.37
C SER A 15 15.56 -1.41 7.76
N LEU A 16 14.72 -0.97 6.82
CA LEU A 16 13.65 0.01 7.06
C LEU A 16 12.39 -0.70 7.56
N GLY A 17 11.90 -0.36 8.77
CA GLY A 17 10.64 -0.91 9.30
C GLY A 17 9.46 -0.75 8.34
N ARG A 18 8.49 -1.68 8.38
CA ARG A 18 7.39 -1.74 7.39
C ARG A 18 6.59 -0.44 7.44
N ARG A 19 6.19 0.01 8.63
CA ARG A 19 5.46 1.26 8.83
C ARG A 19 6.31 2.48 8.48
N LYS A 20 7.56 2.52 8.94
CA LYS A 20 8.48 3.62 8.63
C LYS A 20 8.68 3.79 7.12
N SER A 21 8.78 2.68 6.38
CA SER A 21 8.97 2.67 4.93
C SER A 21 7.84 3.38 4.18
N LEU A 22 6.60 3.12 4.59
CA LEU A 22 5.41 3.76 4.02
C LEU A 22 5.33 5.24 4.39
N LEU A 23 5.65 5.59 5.65
CA LEU A 23 5.59 6.97 6.13
C LEU A 23 6.61 7.90 5.46
N TRP A 24 7.83 7.44 5.20
CA TRP A 24 8.84 8.31 4.57
C TRP A 24 8.64 8.42 3.05
N THR A 25 8.14 7.35 2.40
CA THR A 25 7.92 7.35 0.94
C THR A 25 6.73 8.21 0.54
N SER A 26 5.64 8.22 1.32
CA SER A 26 4.44 9.04 1.04
C SER A 26 4.70 10.52 0.73
N PRO A 27 5.38 11.31 1.59
CA PRO A 27 5.65 12.72 1.28
C PRO A 27 6.59 12.89 0.08
N MET A 28 7.50 11.94 -0.15
CA MET A 28 8.41 12.01 -1.31
C MET A 28 7.66 11.74 -2.63
N LEU A 29 6.73 10.77 -2.65
CA LEU A 29 5.86 10.50 -3.79
C LEU A 29 4.94 11.70 -4.11
N PHE A 30 4.37 12.32 -3.08
CA PHE A 30 3.63 13.58 -3.21
C PHE A 30 4.45 14.68 -3.88
N ILE A 31 5.67 14.94 -3.40
CA ILE A 31 6.53 16.01 -3.94
C ILE A 31 6.81 15.77 -5.43
N VAL A 32 7.22 14.56 -5.81
CA VAL A 32 7.58 14.28 -7.21
C VAL A 32 6.37 14.35 -8.14
N LEU A 33 5.18 13.89 -7.71
CA LEU A 33 3.96 14.02 -8.52
C LEU A 33 3.51 15.48 -8.63
N PHE A 34 3.67 16.28 -7.57
CA PHE A 34 3.37 17.72 -7.63
C PHE A 34 4.31 18.46 -8.58
N ILE A 35 5.61 18.13 -8.60
CA ILE A 35 6.56 18.70 -9.57
C ILE A 35 6.12 18.38 -11.01
N ILE A 36 5.71 17.14 -11.28
CA ILE A 36 5.23 16.72 -12.61
C ILE A 36 3.93 17.47 -12.98
N GLY A 37 3.00 17.61 -12.03
CA GLY A 37 1.77 18.38 -12.22
C GLY A 37 2.03 19.87 -12.50
N ILE A 38 2.98 20.49 -11.79
CA ILE A 38 3.38 21.89 -12.02
C ILE A 38 3.99 22.04 -13.41
N TYR A 39 4.87 21.11 -13.83
CA TYR A 39 5.42 21.11 -15.19
C TYR A 39 4.30 21.04 -16.23
N GLY A 40 3.37 20.09 -16.09
CA GLY A 40 2.22 19.96 -16.98
C GLY A 40 1.32 21.20 -17.04
N ARG A 41 1.26 21.98 -15.96
CA ARG A 41 0.48 23.23 -15.90
C ARG A 41 1.20 24.43 -16.50
N VAL A 42 2.51 24.56 -16.30
CA VAL A 42 3.27 25.79 -16.62
C VAL A 42 3.98 25.68 -17.97
N GLN A 43 4.57 24.52 -18.28
CA GLN A 43 5.31 24.28 -19.51
C GLN A 43 4.93 22.91 -20.11
N PRO A 44 3.64 22.71 -20.49
CA PRO A 44 3.20 21.45 -21.04
C PRO A 44 4.01 21.08 -22.29
N PRO A 45 4.35 19.79 -22.50
CA PRO A 45 5.11 19.36 -23.67
C PRO A 45 4.35 19.66 -24.97
N VAL A 46 5.01 20.32 -25.93
CA VAL A 46 4.45 20.65 -27.24
C VAL A 46 5.11 19.76 -28.29
N THR A 47 4.30 19.10 -29.12
CA THR A 47 4.79 18.23 -30.17
C THR A 47 5.60 19.04 -31.18
N GLY A 48 6.86 18.64 -31.43
CA GLY A 48 7.75 19.32 -32.37
C GLY A 48 8.70 20.36 -31.74
N GLU A 49 8.54 20.65 -30.45
CA GLU A 49 9.48 21.51 -29.72
C GLU A 49 10.51 20.70 -28.92
N PRO A 50 11.74 21.24 -28.73
CA PRO A 50 12.74 20.60 -27.88
C PRO A 50 12.27 20.55 -26.42
N VAL A 51 12.68 19.52 -25.71
CA VAL A 51 12.36 19.35 -24.28
C VAL A 51 13.01 20.47 -23.48
N THR A 52 12.21 21.20 -22.70
CA THR A 52 12.72 22.27 -21.83
C THR A 52 13.52 21.69 -20.66
N ALA A 53 14.36 22.51 -20.03
CA ALA A 53 15.08 22.10 -18.80
C ALA A 53 14.13 21.56 -17.72
N PHE A 54 12.95 22.17 -17.57
CA PHE A 54 11.92 21.69 -16.65
C PHE A 54 11.33 20.34 -17.10
N GLY A 55 11.20 20.11 -18.40
CA GLY A 55 10.79 18.80 -18.94
C GLY A 55 11.75 17.67 -18.57
N TYR A 56 13.06 17.91 -18.60
CA TYR A 56 14.05 16.93 -18.14
C TYR A 56 13.94 16.65 -16.63
N VAL A 57 13.65 17.66 -15.81
CA VAL A 57 13.37 17.48 -14.38
C VAL A 57 12.12 16.64 -14.18
N ALA A 58 11.02 16.94 -14.88
CA ALA A 58 9.77 16.18 -14.78
C ALA A 58 9.96 14.72 -15.21
N MET A 59 10.70 14.45 -16.28
CA MET A 59 11.07 13.09 -16.69
C MET A 59 11.87 12.36 -15.60
N THR A 60 12.83 13.04 -14.99
CA THR A 60 13.61 12.48 -13.88
C THR A 60 12.72 12.17 -12.67
N CYS A 61 11.78 13.06 -12.35
CA CYS A 61 10.79 12.85 -11.29
C CYS A 61 9.91 11.61 -11.53
N ILE A 62 9.55 11.28 -12.78
CA ILE A 62 8.80 10.05 -13.09
C ILE A 62 9.61 8.80 -12.71
N TYR A 63 10.90 8.76 -13.07
CA TYR A 63 11.77 7.64 -12.69
C TYR A 63 12.04 7.58 -11.19
N LEU A 64 12.18 8.74 -10.53
CA LEU A 64 12.32 8.82 -9.08
C LEU A 64 11.05 8.34 -8.37
N TRP A 65 9.87 8.71 -8.85
CA TRP A 65 8.60 8.23 -8.32
C TRP A 65 8.54 6.71 -8.33
N ALA A 66 8.90 6.09 -9.47
CA ALA A 66 8.94 4.63 -9.58
C ALA A 66 9.94 3.99 -8.60
N ALA A 67 11.12 4.59 -8.41
CA ALA A 67 12.12 4.10 -7.45
C ALA A 67 11.64 4.21 -6.00
N ILE A 68 11.10 5.38 -5.60
CA ILE A 68 10.58 5.64 -4.25
C ILE A 68 9.43 4.68 -3.93
N PHE A 69 8.53 4.45 -4.89
CA PHE A 69 7.40 3.53 -4.73
C PHE A 69 7.88 2.12 -4.37
N GLN A 70 8.94 1.64 -5.01
CA GLN A 70 9.53 0.33 -4.72
C GLN A 70 10.17 0.21 -3.33
N PHE A 71 10.48 1.33 -2.66
CA PHE A 71 11.06 1.29 -1.31
C PHE A 71 10.02 1.30 -0.18
N GLY A 72 8.75 1.52 -0.51
CA GLY A 72 7.66 1.48 0.46
C GLY A 72 6.49 0.69 -0.10
N TRP A 73 5.57 1.39 -0.74
CA TRP A 73 4.28 0.89 -1.20
C TRP A 73 4.33 -0.36 -2.10
N GLY A 74 5.41 -0.58 -2.85
CA GLY A 74 5.59 -1.79 -3.66
C GLY A 74 5.66 -3.06 -2.82
N PRO A 75 6.74 -3.32 -2.07
CA PRO A 75 6.89 -4.55 -1.29
C PRO A 75 6.23 -4.49 0.09
N ALA A 76 6.21 -3.34 0.77
CA ALA A 76 5.81 -3.28 2.18
C ALA A 76 4.30 -3.57 2.39
N CYS A 77 3.45 -3.20 1.42
CA CYS A 77 2.02 -3.46 1.50
C CYS A 77 1.71 -4.97 1.50
N TRP A 78 2.39 -5.74 0.65
CA TRP A 78 2.21 -7.19 0.59
C TRP A 78 2.72 -7.90 1.84
N ILE A 79 3.83 -7.41 2.40
CA ILE A 79 4.35 -7.90 3.67
C ILE A 79 3.32 -7.65 4.78
N LEU A 80 2.79 -6.43 4.91
CA LEU A 80 1.78 -6.10 5.93
C LEU A 80 0.51 -6.93 5.80
N VAL A 81 0.00 -7.14 4.58
CA VAL A 81 -1.18 -8.00 4.34
C VAL A 81 -0.95 -9.43 4.81
N SER A 82 0.30 -9.92 4.78
CA SER A 82 0.65 -11.25 5.29
C SER A 82 0.93 -11.27 6.80
N GLU A 83 1.38 -10.17 7.40
CA GLU A 83 1.79 -10.10 8.81
C GLU A 83 0.67 -9.76 9.79
N ILE A 84 -0.33 -8.99 9.36
CA ILE A 84 -1.47 -8.57 10.19
C ILE A 84 -2.39 -9.75 10.59
N PRO A 85 -2.79 -10.66 9.67
CA PRO A 85 -3.71 -11.74 10.02
C PRO A 85 -2.99 -12.92 10.71
N THR A 86 -3.76 -13.63 11.51
CA THR A 86 -3.34 -14.88 12.15
C THR A 86 -3.06 -15.95 11.09
N ALA A 87 -2.21 -16.93 11.42
CA ALA A 87 -1.70 -17.89 10.43
C ALA A 87 -2.82 -18.61 9.65
N ARG A 88 -3.94 -18.92 10.30
CA ARG A 88 -5.11 -19.59 9.70
C ARG A 88 -5.85 -18.70 8.69
N LEU A 89 -5.99 -17.40 8.97
CA LEU A 89 -6.74 -16.45 8.13
C LEU A 89 -5.86 -15.75 7.08
N ARG A 90 -4.54 -15.94 7.16
CA ARG A 90 -3.56 -15.30 6.27
C ARG A 90 -3.87 -15.53 4.79
N ALA A 91 -4.17 -16.76 4.39
CA ALA A 91 -4.48 -17.07 2.99
C ALA A 91 -5.72 -16.31 2.48
N ALA A 92 -6.78 -16.26 3.30
CA ALA A 92 -8.00 -15.52 2.97
C ALA A 92 -7.75 -14.01 2.88
N ASN A 93 -6.99 -13.44 3.83
CA ASN A 93 -6.65 -12.01 3.82
C ASN A 93 -5.82 -11.62 2.59
N VAL A 94 -4.82 -12.43 2.23
CA VAL A 94 -4.01 -12.23 1.02
C VAL A 94 -4.88 -12.32 -0.24
N ALA A 95 -5.81 -13.28 -0.31
CA ALA A 95 -6.74 -13.41 -1.43
C ALA A 95 -7.66 -12.18 -1.58
N ILE A 96 -8.21 -11.66 -0.47
CA ILE A 96 -9.02 -10.44 -0.47
C ILE A 96 -8.19 -9.23 -0.89
N GLY A 97 -6.97 -9.11 -0.37
CA GLY A 97 -6.03 -8.04 -0.74
C GLY A 97 -5.71 -8.06 -2.23
N ALA A 98 -5.39 -9.24 -2.78
CA ALA A 98 -5.14 -9.43 -4.20
C ALA A 98 -6.37 -9.11 -5.05
N GLY A 99 -7.55 -9.61 -4.67
CA GLY A 99 -8.81 -9.33 -5.37
C GLY A 99 -9.12 -7.83 -5.42
N THR A 100 -8.94 -7.14 -4.29
CA THR A 100 -9.11 -5.68 -4.19
C THR A 100 -8.13 -4.94 -5.10
N GLN A 101 -6.85 -5.34 -5.10
CA GLN A 101 -5.85 -4.75 -5.98
C GLN A 101 -6.18 -4.93 -7.46
N TRP A 102 -6.58 -6.13 -7.88
CA TRP A 102 -6.95 -6.38 -9.27
C TRP A 102 -8.18 -5.59 -9.70
N LEU A 103 -9.15 -5.42 -8.81
CA LEU A 103 -10.31 -4.55 -9.04
C LEU A 103 -9.88 -3.10 -9.25
N PHE A 104 -9.03 -2.54 -8.38
CA PHE A 104 -8.56 -1.16 -8.53
C PHE A 104 -7.63 -0.98 -9.75
N ASN A 105 -6.84 -1.99 -10.11
CA ASN A 105 -6.09 -1.98 -11.36
C ASN A 105 -7.02 -1.86 -12.58
N PHE A 106 -8.14 -2.57 -12.59
CA PHE A 106 -9.15 -2.44 -13.65
C PHE A 106 -9.77 -1.05 -13.67
N VAL A 107 -10.15 -0.50 -12.51
CA VAL A 107 -10.69 0.86 -12.40
C VAL A 107 -9.70 1.87 -12.99
N MET A 108 -8.43 1.81 -12.56
CA MET A 108 -7.37 2.69 -13.03
C MET A 108 -7.13 2.56 -14.54
N ALA A 109 -7.09 1.33 -15.07
CA ALA A 109 -6.93 1.11 -16.51
C ALA A 109 -8.03 1.76 -17.34
N ARG A 110 -9.25 1.87 -16.79
CA ARG A 110 -10.39 2.52 -17.47
C ARG A 110 -10.46 4.02 -17.25
N THR A 111 -10.06 4.52 -16.08
CA THR A 111 -10.24 5.94 -15.71
C THR A 111 -9.06 6.81 -16.10
N VAL A 112 -7.82 6.30 -16.06
CA VAL A 112 -6.60 7.11 -16.26
C VAL A 112 -6.58 7.82 -17.62
N LEU A 113 -6.94 7.14 -18.71
CA LEU A 113 -7.00 7.78 -20.03
C LEU A 113 -8.07 8.87 -20.10
N THR A 114 -9.22 8.66 -19.46
CA THR A 114 -10.26 9.67 -19.35
C THR A 114 -9.77 10.86 -18.55
N MET A 115 -9.13 10.62 -17.40
CA MET A 115 -8.58 11.67 -16.54
C MET A 115 -7.49 12.49 -17.23
N GLN A 116 -6.64 11.86 -18.04
CA GLN A 116 -5.61 12.54 -18.82
C GLN A 116 -6.21 13.58 -19.78
N ASN A 117 -7.44 13.35 -20.25
CA ASN A 117 -8.14 14.24 -21.17
C ASN A 117 -9.05 15.26 -20.45
N THR A 118 -9.54 14.96 -19.24
CA THR A 118 -10.54 15.78 -18.55
C THR A 118 -10.00 16.60 -17.38
N MET A 119 -8.92 16.15 -16.72
CA MET A 119 -8.40 16.79 -15.50
C MET A 119 -7.36 17.87 -15.82
N GLY A 120 -7.82 18.96 -16.42
CA GLY A 120 -6.99 20.10 -16.82
C GLY A 120 -6.35 19.93 -18.20
N TYR A 121 -5.77 21.02 -18.72
CA TYR A 121 -5.13 21.02 -20.04
C TYR A 121 -3.99 19.98 -20.09
N LYS A 122 -4.14 18.95 -20.95
CA LYS A 122 -3.21 17.80 -21.03
C LYS A 122 -3.05 17.04 -19.71
N GLY A 123 -4.08 17.01 -18.85
CA GLY A 123 -4.16 16.08 -17.72
C GLY A 123 -3.29 16.43 -16.51
N TYR A 124 -2.76 17.64 -16.40
CA TYR A 124 -1.89 18.01 -15.27
C TYR A 124 -2.57 17.82 -13.90
N GLY A 125 -3.91 17.97 -13.84
CA GLY A 125 -4.70 17.85 -12.61
C GLY A 125 -4.71 16.43 -12.04
N MET A 126 -4.54 15.43 -12.90
CA MET A 126 -4.42 14.02 -12.51
C MET A 126 -3.25 13.82 -11.52
N PHE A 127 -2.10 14.44 -11.79
CA PHE A 127 -0.91 14.29 -10.96
C PHE A 127 -1.09 14.91 -9.56
N PHE A 128 -1.78 16.05 -9.47
CA PHE A 128 -2.11 16.67 -8.18
C PHE A 128 -3.09 15.80 -7.36
N MET A 129 -4.07 15.18 -8.03
CA MET A 129 -5.01 14.28 -7.38
C MET A 129 -4.28 13.05 -6.81
N PHE A 130 -3.44 12.37 -7.61
CA PHE A 130 -2.67 11.22 -7.14
C PHE A 130 -1.66 11.58 -6.05
N GLY A 131 -0.95 12.70 -6.20
CA GLY A 131 -0.05 13.17 -5.14
C GLY A 131 -0.79 13.41 -3.83
N SER A 132 -1.98 14.03 -3.89
CA SER A 132 -2.80 14.26 -2.68
C SER A 132 -3.22 12.95 -2.01
N PHE A 133 -3.53 11.91 -2.80
CA PHE A 133 -3.78 10.58 -2.27
C PHE A 133 -2.55 9.96 -1.58
N ASP A 134 -1.34 10.19 -2.06
CA ASP A 134 -0.11 9.69 -1.40
C ASP A 134 0.04 10.21 0.04
N ILE A 135 -0.36 11.47 0.29
CA ILE A 135 -0.38 12.05 1.65
C ILE A 135 -1.52 11.46 2.48
N LEU A 136 -2.73 11.36 1.93
CA LEU A 136 -3.86 10.77 2.64
C LEU A 136 -3.57 9.32 3.05
N MET A 137 -2.94 8.55 2.17
CA MET A 137 -2.48 7.19 2.44
C MET A 137 -1.38 7.17 3.51
N GLY A 138 -0.44 8.12 3.47
CA GLY A 138 0.56 8.28 4.53
C GLY A 138 -0.06 8.61 5.90
N LEU A 139 -1.07 9.48 5.93
CA LEU A 139 -1.82 9.80 7.15
C LEU A 139 -2.61 8.58 7.66
N PHE A 140 -3.23 7.81 6.76
CA PHE A 140 -3.89 6.56 7.13
C PHE A 140 -2.90 5.59 7.79
N VAL A 141 -1.71 5.41 7.22
CA VAL A 141 -0.65 4.59 7.83
C VAL A 141 -0.21 5.13 9.18
N PHE A 142 -0.12 6.45 9.32
CA PHE A 142 0.28 7.07 10.58
C PHE A 142 -0.69 6.75 11.72
N PHE A 143 -2.00 6.82 11.48
CA PHE A 143 -3.02 6.62 12.52
C PHE A 143 -3.44 5.16 12.71
N PHE A 144 -3.56 4.38 11.63
CA PHE A 144 -4.23 3.07 11.67
C PHE A 144 -3.29 1.87 11.54
N VAL A 145 -2.06 2.06 11.07
CA VAL A 145 -1.13 0.94 10.84
C VAL A 145 -0.12 0.88 12.00
N PRO A 146 -0.13 -0.20 12.81
CA PRO A 146 0.90 -0.42 13.83
C PRO A 146 2.23 -0.82 13.18
N GLU A 147 3.36 -0.64 13.90
CA GLU A 147 4.66 -1.15 13.44
C GLU A 147 4.71 -2.67 13.65
N THR A 148 4.84 -3.43 12.57
CA THR A 148 4.89 -4.91 12.60
C THR A 148 6.32 -5.45 12.69
N LYS A 149 7.35 -4.60 12.48
CA LYS A 149 8.75 -5.05 12.50
C LYS A 149 9.16 -5.55 13.89
N GLY A 150 9.55 -6.83 13.96
CA GLY A 150 10.17 -7.45 15.14
C GLY A 150 9.19 -8.01 16.18
N LEU A 151 7.89 -8.05 15.87
CA LEU A 151 6.91 -8.78 16.68
C LEU A 151 6.87 -10.25 16.26
N SER A 152 6.87 -11.17 17.23
CA SER A 152 6.54 -12.57 16.95
C SER A 152 5.08 -12.65 16.52
N LEU A 153 4.75 -13.58 15.62
CA LEU A 153 3.38 -13.79 15.14
C LEU A 153 2.39 -14.00 16.29
N GLU A 154 2.84 -14.60 17.40
CA GLU A 154 2.06 -14.82 18.62
C GLU A 154 1.67 -13.51 19.33
N LYS A 155 2.55 -12.48 19.32
CA LYS A 155 2.25 -11.16 19.91
C LYS A 155 1.32 -10.33 19.04
N MET A 156 1.25 -10.60 17.73
CA MET A 156 0.28 -9.96 16.84
C MET A 156 -1.14 -10.43 17.16
N ASP A 157 -1.30 -11.72 17.45
CA ASP A 157 -2.59 -12.30 17.88
C ASP A 157 -3.09 -11.70 19.21
N GLU A 158 -2.18 -11.37 20.14
CA GLU A 158 -2.49 -10.62 21.37
C GLU A 158 -2.82 -9.14 21.11
N LEU A 159 -2.08 -8.47 20.21
CA LEU A 159 -2.26 -7.04 19.92
C LEU A 159 -3.61 -6.73 19.26
N PHE A 160 -4.11 -7.64 18.41
CA PHE A 160 -5.42 -7.52 17.78
C PHE A 160 -6.57 -8.11 18.62
N GLY A 161 -6.31 -8.49 19.87
CA GLY A 161 -7.34 -8.89 20.83
C GLY A 161 -8.09 -10.14 20.40
N MET A 162 -7.38 -11.15 19.88
CA MET A 162 -8.01 -12.41 19.55
C MET A 162 -8.37 -13.15 20.85
N ASN A 163 -9.57 -12.86 21.34
CA ASN A 163 -10.19 -13.45 22.52
C ASN A 163 -10.06 -14.97 22.49
N GLU A 164 -9.96 -15.56 23.69
CA GLU A 164 -9.82 -16.99 23.99
C GLU A 164 -10.71 -17.92 23.14
N THR A 165 -11.80 -17.42 22.56
CA THR A 165 -12.67 -18.12 21.61
C THR A 165 -11.93 -18.70 20.40
N VAL A 166 -10.93 -18.01 19.84
CA VAL A 166 -10.17 -18.58 18.70
C VAL A 166 -9.16 -19.62 19.17
N LYS A 167 -8.54 -19.42 20.33
CA LYS A 167 -7.67 -20.43 20.98
C LYS A 167 -8.47 -21.69 21.37
N GLN A 168 -9.74 -21.55 21.77
CA GLN A 168 -10.64 -22.67 22.06
C GLN A 168 -11.02 -23.43 20.80
N LEU A 169 -11.25 -22.74 19.66
CA LEU A 169 -11.50 -23.38 18.37
C LEU A 169 -10.26 -24.11 17.80
N ASP A 170 -9.05 -23.62 18.10
CA ASP A 170 -7.79 -24.29 17.72
C ASP A 170 -7.39 -25.44 18.68
N ALA A 171 -7.92 -25.44 19.91
CA ALA A 171 -7.67 -26.49 20.91
C ALA A 171 -8.65 -27.67 20.82
N GLU A 172 -9.72 -27.55 20.03
CA GLU A 172 -10.68 -28.62 19.83
C GLU A 172 -10.26 -29.47 18.62
N PRO A 173 -9.78 -30.72 18.82
CA PRO A 173 -9.56 -31.62 17.69
C PRO A 173 -10.91 -31.92 17.02
N GLU A 174 -10.92 -32.18 15.71
CA GLU A 174 -12.08 -32.46 14.86
C GLU A 174 -12.96 -33.66 15.31
N THR A 175 -13.52 -33.63 16.52
CA THR A 175 -14.59 -34.53 16.94
C THR A 175 -15.89 -33.76 16.82
N GLY A 176 -16.51 -33.92 15.66
CA GLY A 176 -17.62 -33.10 15.21
C GLY A 176 -18.80 -33.03 16.17
N ARG A 177 -19.19 -31.79 16.50
CA ARG A 177 -20.59 -31.35 16.64
C ARG A 177 -20.63 -29.82 16.53
N PRO A 178 -21.55 -29.24 15.75
CA PRO A 178 -21.72 -27.79 15.72
C PRO A 178 -22.38 -27.36 17.04
N VAL A 179 -21.64 -26.76 17.95
CA VAL A 179 -22.21 -26.14 19.15
C VAL A 179 -22.97 -24.89 18.70
N SER A 180 -24.29 -24.95 18.81
CA SER A 180 -25.14 -23.81 18.45
C SER A 180 -24.91 -22.66 19.45
N VAL A 181 -24.96 -21.42 18.95
CA VAL A 181 -24.76 -20.16 19.68
C VAL A 181 -25.64 -20.01 20.94
N HIS A 182 -26.63 -20.90 21.12
CA HIS A 182 -27.55 -20.88 22.24
C HIS A 182 -26.96 -21.42 23.55
N GLU A 183 -26.02 -22.37 23.51
CA GLU A 183 -25.51 -23.02 24.73
C GLU A 183 -24.52 -22.15 25.53
N ALA A 184 -23.78 -21.23 24.88
CA ALA A 184 -22.80 -20.37 25.54
C ALA A 184 -23.41 -19.32 26.50
N ARG A 185 -24.73 -19.08 26.44
CA ARG A 185 -25.42 -18.14 27.34
C ARG A 185 -25.80 -18.77 28.68
N VAL A 186 -25.87 -20.09 28.80
CA VAL A 186 -26.38 -20.76 30.01
C VAL A 186 -25.32 -20.85 31.11
N THR A 187 -24.05 -20.91 30.75
CA THR A 187 -22.94 -21.10 31.71
C THR A 187 -22.48 -19.81 32.42
N LYS A 188 -23.11 -18.66 32.13
CA LYS A 188 -22.78 -17.35 32.74
C LYS A 188 -23.88 -16.84 33.70
N THR A 189 -24.58 -17.74 34.38
CA THR A 189 -25.45 -17.42 35.53
C THR A 189 -24.86 -18.03 36.78
#